data_AF-A0A8T4R7N3-F1
#
_entry.id   AF-A0A8T4R7N3-F1
#
_cell.length_a   1.000
_cell.length_b   1.000
_cell.length_c   1.000
_cell.angle_alpha   90.00
_cell.angle_beta   90.00
_cell.angle_gamma   90.00
#
_symmetry.space_group_name_H-M   'P 1'
#
loop_
_entity.id
_entity.type
_entity.pdbx_description
1 polymer ?
#
loop_
_entity_poly.entity_id
_entity_poly.type
_entity_poly.pdbx_seq_one_letter_code
_entity_poly.pdbx_strand_id
1 'polypeptide(L)'
;MEKICAIFIDGGYLRAILKKYDNFPLDYLEFSNKISKIINAERLRTYYYDCLPILKDENKIHYQKKKDFITKLMQLPRFDVKLGELQLIGNSYKQKKIDVMMSLDIAKKCFEKQIH
;
A
#
# COMPACT_ATOMS: atom_id res chain seq x y z
N MET A 1 -13.64 -0.29 -25.63
CA MET A 1 -13.02 0.49 -24.54
C MET A 1 -11.92 -0.36 -23.95
N GLU A 2 -10.71 0.18 -23.78
CA GLU A 2 -9.69 -0.50 -22.99
C GLU A 2 -10.18 -0.60 -21.54
N LYS A 3 -10.03 -1.79 -20.94
CA LYS A 3 -10.39 -2.02 -19.53
C LYS A 3 -9.49 -1.19 -18.64
N ILE A 4 -10.02 -0.63 -17.57
CA ILE A 4 -9.25 0.18 -16.63
C ILE A 4 -9.25 -0.52 -15.29
N CYS A 5 -8.07 -0.70 -14.68
CA CYS A 5 -7.92 -1.32 -13.37
C CYS A 5 -7.29 -0.37 -12.35
N ALA A 6 -7.76 -0.45 -11.11
CA ALA A 6 -7.02 0.04 -9.94
C ALA A 6 -6.46 -1.15 -9.15
N ILE A 7 -5.26 -0.99 -8.61
CA ILE A 7 -4.58 -2.02 -7.81
C ILE A 7 -4.52 -1.53 -6.37
N PHE A 8 -5.00 -2.34 -5.43
CA PHE A 8 -4.98 -2.02 -4.00
C PHE A 8 -4.04 -3.00 -3.28
N ILE A 9 -3.01 -2.47 -2.62
CA ILE A 9 -1.99 -3.26 -1.93
C ILE A 9 -2.04 -2.94 -0.44
N ASP A 10 -2.32 -3.95 0.39
CA ASP A 10 -2.02 -3.90 1.82
C ASP A 10 -0.51 -4.12 2.01
N GLY A 11 0.20 -3.04 2.36
CA GLY A 11 1.63 -3.06 2.57
C GLY A 11 2.07 -3.89 3.76
N GLY A 12 1.28 -3.92 4.84
CA GLY A 12 1.55 -4.70 6.05
C GLY A 12 1.52 -6.19 5.75
N TYR A 13 0.45 -6.62 5.10
CA TYR A 13 0.27 -8.01 4.68
C TYR A 13 1.34 -8.44 3.66
N LEU A 14 1.58 -7.65 2.60
CA LEU A 14 2.58 -7.98 1.58
C LEU A 14 3.98 -8.09 2.18
N ARG A 15 4.38 -7.20 3.10
CA ARG A 15 5.68 -7.33 3.79
C ARG A 15 5.78 -8.59 4.63
N ALA A 16 4.69 -8.97 5.32
CA ALA A 16 4.67 -10.22 6.08
C ALA A 16 4.87 -11.44 5.18
N ILE A 17 4.31 -11.41 3.96
CA ILE A 17 4.58 -12.42 2.92
C ILE A 17 6.04 -12.37 2.49
N LEU A 18 6.56 -11.20 2.08
CA LEU A 18 7.94 -11.09 1.56
C LEU A 18 8.99 -11.56 2.59
N LYS A 19 8.74 -11.34 3.89
CA LYS A 19 9.60 -11.88 4.96
C LYS A 19 9.69 -13.41 4.99
N LYS A 20 8.63 -14.12 4.58
CA LYS A 20 8.63 -15.59 4.46
C LYS A 20 9.45 -16.10 3.27
N TYR A 21 9.81 -15.21 2.34
CA TYR A 21 10.63 -15.48 1.16
C TYR A 21 11.93 -14.68 1.23
N ASP A 22 12.62 -14.73 2.37
CA ASP A 22 13.92 -14.10 2.60
C ASP A 22 13.99 -12.61 2.24
N ASN A 23 12.90 -11.89 2.47
CA ASN A 23 12.74 -10.48 2.09
C ASN A 23 12.97 -10.24 0.60
N PHE A 24 12.37 -11.09 -0.25
CA PHE A 24 12.41 -10.97 -1.71
C PHE A 24 12.31 -9.50 -2.16
N PRO A 25 13.28 -9.00 -2.97
CA PRO A 25 13.37 -7.60 -3.33
C PRO A 25 12.35 -7.24 -4.43
N LEU A 26 11.08 -7.11 -4.02
CA LEU A 26 9.98 -6.81 -4.93
C LEU A 26 10.10 -5.39 -5.50
N ASP A 27 10.17 -5.28 -6.84
CA ASP A 27 9.90 -4.04 -7.54
C ASP A 27 8.39 -3.80 -7.64
N TYR A 28 7.88 -2.83 -6.89
CA TYR A 28 6.45 -2.53 -6.80
C TYR A 28 5.86 -1.97 -8.11
N LEU A 29 6.66 -1.22 -8.87
CA LEU A 29 6.21 -0.65 -10.14
C LEU A 29 6.09 -1.75 -11.19
N GLU A 30 7.13 -2.58 -11.32
CA GLU A 30 7.12 -3.71 -12.24
C GLU A 30 6.01 -4.70 -11.86
N PHE A 31 5.85 -5.00 -10.57
CA PHE A 31 4.77 -5.84 -10.06
C PHE A 31 3.39 -5.32 -10.44
N SER A 32 3.13 -4.02 -10.22
CA SER A 32 1.85 -3.40 -10.57
C SER A 32 1.59 -3.41 -12.08
N ASN A 33 2.63 -3.16 -12.89
CA ASN A 33 2.52 -3.20 -14.34
C ASN A 33 2.33 -4.63 -14.87
N LYS A 34 2.92 -5.64 -14.23
CA LYS A 34 2.70 -7.06 -14.57
C LYS A 34 1.25 -7.46 -14.30
N ILE A 35 0.68 -7.09 -13.15
CA ILE A 35 -0.73 -7.37 -12.83
C ILE A 35 -1.65 -6.80 -13.90
N SER A 36 -1.49 -5.52 -14.25
CA SER A 36 -2.38 -4.87 -15.23
C SER A 36 -2.29 -5.49 -16.62
N LYS A 37 -1.08 -5.90 -17.04
CA LYS A 37 -0.87 -6.65 -18.28
C LYS A 37 -1.56 -8.02 -18.28
N ILE A 38 -1.44 -8.78 -17.18
CA ILE A 38 -2.05 -10.13 -17.05
C ILE A 38 -3.57 -10.06 -17.23
N ILE A 39 -4.23 -9.04 -16.69
CA ILE A 39 -5.68 -8.86 -16.79
C ILE A 39 -6.12 -8.08 -18.04
N ASN A 40 -5.18 -7.72 -18.92
CA ASN A 40 -5.39 -6.91 -20.12
C ASN A 40 -6.17 -5.60 -19.84
N ALA A 41 -5.68 -4.81 -18.87
CA ALA A 41 -6.25 -3.53 -18.48
C ALA A 41 -5.18 -2.43 -18.34
N GLU A 42 -5.56 -1.18 -18.64
CA GLU A 42 -4.74 -0.02 -18.34
C GLU A 42 -4.78 0.26 -16.82
N ARG A 43 -3.60 0.40 -16.21
CA ARG A 43 -3.48 0.71 -14.78
C ARG A 43 -3.77 2.18 -14.51
N LEU A 44 -4.95 2.48 -13.97
CA LEU A 44 -5.29 3.84 -13.52
C LEU A 44 -4.33 4.30 -12.43
N ARG A 45 -4.21 3.50 -11.36
CA ARG A 45 -3.40 3.81 -10.19
C ARG A 45 -3.15 2.57 -9.35
N THR A 46 -2.02 2.53 -8.66
CA THR A 46 -1.74 1.61 -7.56
C THR A 46 -1.89 2.37 -6.25
N TYR A 47 -2.77 1.90 -5.38
CA TYR A 47 -2.96 2.39 -4.03
C TYR A 47 -2.20 1.47 -3.06
N TYR A 48 -1.26 2.04 -2.32
CA TYR A 48 -0.48 1.32 -1.32
C TYR A 48 -0.90 1.78 0.08
N TYR A 49 -1.49 0.89 0.87
CA TYR A 49 -1.98 1.20 2.20
C TYR A 49 -1.01 0.68 3.25
N ASP A 50 -0.65 1.54 4.20
CA ASP A 50 0.31 1.16 5.22
C ASP A 50 0.29 2.05 6.46
N CYS A 51 0.94 1.63 7.53
CA CYS A 51 1.15 2.45 8.71
C CYS A 51 2.63 2.58 9.03
N LEU A 52 3.09 3.80 9.32
CA LEU A 52 4.43 4.02 9.85
C LEU A 52 4.49 3.52 11.31
N PRO A 53 5.59 2.88 11.73
CA PRO A 53 5.77 2.54 13.14
C PRO A 53 5.80 3.82 13.98
N ILE A 54 5.42 3.73 15.26
CA ILE A 54 5.58 4.85 16.19
C ILE A 54 7.07 5.13 16.37
N LEU A 55 7.47 6.39 16.21
CA LEU A 55 8.84 6.80 16.46
C LEU A 55 9.15 6.71 17.97
N LYS A 56 10.10 5.86 18.31
CA LYS A 56 10.69 5.70 19.65
C LYS A 56 12.21 5.72 19.51
N ASP A 57 12.93 6.06 20.58
CA ASP A 57 14.40 6.11 20.54
C ASP A 57 15.03 4.78 20.11
N GLU A 58 14.47 3.67 20.60
CA GLU A 58 14.90 2.30 20.31
C GLU A 58 14.70 1.86 18.84
N ASN A 59 13.80 2.51 18.09
CA ASN A 59 13.43 2.09 16.74
C ASN A 59 13.69 3.15 15.65
N LYS A 60 14.44 4.21 15.96
CA LYS A 60 14.75 5.33 15.04
C LYS A 60 15.24 4.85 13.67
N ILE A 61 16.17 3.88 13.64
CA ILE A 61 16.72 3.34 12.40
C ILE A 61 15.63 2.63 11.58
N HIS A 62 14.78 1.83 12.23
CA HIS A 62 13.69 1.13 11.55
C HIS A 62 12.64 2.10 11.02
N TYR A 63 12.28 3.10 11.82
CA TYR A 63 11.38 4.18 11.41
C TYR A 63 11.91 4.91 10.18
N GLN A 64 13.18 5.32 10.18
CA GLN A 64 13.78 6.04 9.07
C GLN A 64 13.82 5.19 7.80
N LYS A 65 14.27 3.94 7.88
CA LYS A 65 14.25 3.00 6.74
C LYS A 65 12.84 2.85 6.16
N LYS A 66 11.83 2.76 7.03
CA LYS A 66 10.44 2.64 6.60
C LYS A 66 9.93 3.92 5.92
N LYS A 67 10.25 5.08 6.49
CA LYS A 67 9.93 6.39 5.92
C LYS A 67 10.58 6.60 4.55
N ASP A 68 11.85 6.22 4.40
CA ASP A 68 12.57 6.32 3.12
C ASP A 68 11.94 5.41 2.06
N PHE A 69 11.60 4.17 2.43
CA PHE A 69 10.87 3.26 1.55
C PHE A 69 9.53 3.84 1.07
N ILE A 70 8.73 4.39 2.00
CA ILE A 70 7.45 5.03 1.68
C ILE A 70 7.66 6.23 0.75
N THR A 71 8.69 7.05 1.00
CA THR A 71 9.01 8.22 0.19
C THR A 71 9.35 7.81 -1.24
N LYS A 72 10.14 6.73 -1.42
CA LYS A 72 10.43 6.16 -2.74
C LYS A 72 9.17 5.66 -3.45
N LEU A 73 8.26 4.99 -2.74
CA LEU A 73 6.99 4.53 -3.32
C LEU A 73 6.11 5.69 -3.80
N MET A 74 6.05 6.80 -3.05
CA MET A 74 5.25 7.98 -3.44
C MET A 74 5.75 8.64 -4.74
N GLN A 75 7.03 8.46 -5.08
CA GLN A 75 7.63 9.00 -6.31
C GLN A 75 7.37 8.10 -7.53
N LEU A 76 6.85 6.88 -7.33
CA LEU A 76 6.61 5.96 -8.44
C LEU A 76 5.43 6.41 -9.33
N PRO A 77 5.52 6.22 -10.65
CA PRO A 77 4.44 6.59 -11.57
C PRO A 77 3.12 5.89 -11.25
N ARG A 78 2.06 6.69 -11.15
CA ARG A 78 0.69 6.25 -10.84
C ARG A 78 0.61 5.47 -9.52
N PHE A 79 1.39 5.86 -8.51
CA PHE A 79 1.21 5.41 -7.13
C PHE A 79 0.49 6.46 -6.29
N ASP A 80 -0.26 6.00 -5.30
CA ASP A 80 -0.85 6.82 -4.24
C ASP A 80 -0.72 6.04 -2.93
N VAL A 81 0.05 6.59 -2.00
CA VAL A 81 0.36 5.94 -0.73
C VAL A 81 -0.58 6.50 0.33
N LYS A 82 -1.38 5.63 0.92
CA LYS A 82 -2.32 5.95 1.99
C LYS A 82 -1.75 5.51 3.32
N LEU A 83 -1.34 6.47 4.14
CA LEU A 83 -0.84 6.19 5.48
C LEU A 83 -1.97 6.27 6.51
N GLY A 84 -2.16 5.18 7.25
CA GLY A 84 -3.05 5.15 8.41
C GLY A 84 -2.34 5.62 9.67
N GLU A 85 -3.09 5.67 10.77
CA GLU A 85 -2.60 6.09 12.07
C GLU A 85 -2.54 4.90 13.04
N LEU A 86 -1.48 4.88 13.85
CA LEU A 86 -1.34 3.96 14.97
C LEU A 86 -1.95 4.64 16.21
N GLN A 87 -3.08 4.13 16.71
CA GLN A 87 -3.71 4.61 17.93
C GLN A 87 -3.37 3.70 19.11
N LEU A 88 -3.03 4.30 20.25
CA LEU A 88 -2.99 3.61 21.53
C LEU A 88 -4.44 3.46 22.03
N ILE A 89 -4.90 2.23 22.20
CA ILE A 89 -6.23 1.92 22.75
C ILE A 89 -6.03 1.03 23.97
N GLY A 90 -6.32 1.58 25.14
CA GLY A 90 -5.92 0.98 26.41
C GLY A 90 -4.40 0.85 26.47
N ASN A 91 -3.91 -0.37 26.75
CA ASN A 91 -2.47 -0.69 26.79
C ASN A 91 -1.93 -1.32 25.49
N SER A 92 -2.69 -1.31 24.39
CA SER A 92 -2.27 -1.92 23.12
C SER A 92 -2.22 -0.92 21.97
N TYR A 93 -1.15 -0.97 21.19
CA TYR A 93 -1.05 -0.25 19.94
C TYR A 93 -1.82 -1.01 18.86
N LYS A 94 -2.90 -0.41 18.32
CA LYS A 94 -3.64 -0.97 17.20
C LYS A 94 -3.46 -0.09 15.97
N GLN A 95 -3.11 -0.73 14.85
CA GLN A 95 -3.28 -0.10 13.54
C GLN A 95 -4.78 0.11 13.35
N LYS A 96 -5.21 1.36 13.19
CA LYS A 96 -6.60 1.69 12.85
C LYS A 96 -6.63 2.41 11.52
N LYS A 97 -7.77 2.28 10.84
CA LYS A 97 -8.15 2.96 9.60
C LYS A 97 -7.65 2.37 8.29
N ILE A 98 -6.65 1.49 8.25
CA ILE A 98 -6.16 0.93 6.97
C ILE A 98 -7.24 0.14 6.23
N ASP A 99 -7.82 -0.89 6.88
CA ASP A 99 -8.85 -1.73 6.24
C ASP A 99 -10.08 -0.91 5.84
N VAL A 100 -10.48 0.04 6.70
CA VAL A 100 -11.62 0.93 6.46
C VAL A 100 -11.34 1.88 5.29
N MET A 101 -10.17 2.50 5.25
CA MET A 101 -9.76 3.39 4.15
C MET A 101 -9.71 2.64 2.83
N MET A 102 -9.09 1.46 2.82
CA MET A 102 -9.02 0.62 1.63
C MET A 102 -10.43 0.22 1.17
N SER A 103 -11.30 -0.19 2.08
CA SER A 103 -12.69 -0.56 1.76
C SER A 103 -13.49 0.61 1.19
N LEU A 104 -13.35 1.81 1.77
CA LEU A 104 -14.00 3.02 1.27
C LEU A 104 -13.49 3.43 -0.11
N ASP A 105 -12.18 3.34 -0.34
CA ASP A 105 -11.59 3.67 -1.64
C ASP A 105 -12.04 2.66 -2.72
N ILE A 106 -12.09 1.36 -2.41
CA ILE A 106 -12.63 0.34 -3.33
C ILE A 106 -14.08 0.68 -3.68
N ALA A 107 -14.93 0.87 -2.67
CA ALA A 107 -16.34 1.20 -2.88
C ALA A 107 -16.49 2.45 -3.75
N LYS A 108 -15.79 3.53 -3.40
CA LYS A 108 -15.79 4.78 -4.16
C LYS A 108 -15.39 4.57 -5.62
N LYS A 109 -14.34 3.80 -5.89
CA LYS A 109 -13.87 3.58 -7.26
C LYS A 109 -14.84 2.73 -8.10
N CYS A 110 -15.51 1.78 -7.47
CA CYS A 110 -16.60 1.03 -8.10
C CYS A 110 -17.81 1.94 -8.42
N PHE A 111 -18.22 2.80 -7.48
CA PHE A 111 -19.35 3.72 -7.68
C PHE A 111 -19.09 4.81 -8.71
N GLU A 112 -17.87 5.35 -8.76
CA GLU A 112 -17.48 6.40 -9.72
C GLU A 112 -17.34 5.89 -11.17
N LYS A 113 -17.55 4.59 -11.44
CA LYS A 113 -17.34 3.97 -12.76
C LYS A 113 -15.93 4.24 -13.32
N GLN A 114 -14.93 4.34 -12.45
CA GLN A 114 -13.53 4.57 -12.86
C GLN A 114 -12.79 3.26 -13.18
N ILE A 115 -13.45 2.12 -12.99
CA ILE A 115 -12.91 0.78 -13.16
C ILE A 115 -13.98 -0.06 -13.87
N HIS A 116 -13.63 -0.69 -14.99
CA HIS A 116 -14.53 -1.42 -15.89
C HIS A 116 -13.86 -2.66 -16.48
#